data_AF-A0A9W7E064-F1
#
_entry.id   AF-A0A9W7E064-F1
#
_cell.length_a   1.000
_cell.length_b   1.000
_cell.length_c   1.000
_cell.angle_alpha   90.00
_cell.angle_beta   90.00
_cell.angle_gamma   90.00
#
_symmetry.space_group_name_H-M   'P 1'
#
loop_
_entity.id
_entity.type
_entity.pdbx_description
1 polymer ?
#
loop_
_entity_poly.entity_id
_entity_poly.type
_entity_poly.pdbx_seq_one_letter_code
_entity_poly.pdbx_strand_id
1 'polypeptide(L)'
;MSQSAKAFAIAQKLFQTSSPSPVGFQSGAKVLRRKLAGDKISRYYPEPIEPHVRKFFPDYQTVEQTRRLTKLAQLRRRGKGPPPKGSGKRSKKK
;
A
#
# COMPACT_ATOMS: atom_id res chain seq x y z
N MET A 1 -0.12 -41.34 33.53
CA MET A 1 -0.74 -40.02 33.23
C MET A 1 -1.91 -39.79 34.15
N SER A 2 -1.97 -38.64 34.83
CA SER A 2 -3.13 -38.27 35.65
C SER A 2 -4.41 -38.19 34.79
N GLN A 3 -5.59 -38.33 35.40
CA GLN A 3 -6.86 -38.19 34.68
C GLN A 3 -6.99 -36.82 34.01
N SER A 4 -6.46 -35.76 34.64
CA SER A 4 -6.42 -34.40 34.08
C SER A 4 -5.56 -34.31 32.80
N ALA A 5 -4.41 -34.99 32.75
CA ALA A 5 -3.55 -35.01 31.56
C ALA A 5 -4.24 -35.72 30.37
N LYS A 6 -5.01 -36.78 30.64
CA LYS A 6 -5.78 -37.48 29.60
C LYS A 6 -6.89 -36.61 29.04
N ALA A 7 -7.66 -35.93 29.90
CA ALA A 7 -8.70 -35.00 29.47
C ALA A 7 -8.12 -33.85 28.62
N PHE A 8 -6.96 -33.32 29.02
CA PHE A 8 -6.25 -32.29 28.27
C PHE A 8 -5.75 -32.78 26.90
N ALA A 9 -5.30 -34.02 26.79
CA ALA A 9 -4.92 -34.63 25.50
C ALA A 9 -6.10 -34.78 24.55
N ILE A 10 -7.27 -35.20 25.06
CA ILE A 10 -8.52 -35.30 24.29
C ILE A 10 -8.94 -33.91 23.79
N ALA A 11 -8.92 -32.89 24.66
CA ALA A 11 -9.27 -31.52 24.28
C ALA A 11 -8.34 -30.96 23.19
N GLN A 12 -7.03 -31.21 23.27
CA GLN A 12 -6.09 -30.82 22.21
C GLN A 12 -6.44 -31.47 20.87
N LYS A 13 -6.73 -32.77 20.89
CA LYS A 13 -7.10 -33.51 19.68
C LYS A 13 -8.41 -33.00 19.09
N LEU A 14 -9.38 -32.66 19.94
CA LEU A 14 -10.70 -32.16 19.55
C LEU A 14 -10.62 -30.75 18.96
N PHE A 15 -9.87 -29.84 19.60
CA PHE A 15 -9.78 -28.42 19.23
C PHE A 15 -8.56 -28.06 18.38
N GLN A 16 -7.75 -29.06 18.00
CA GLN A 16 -6.53 -28.89 17.20
C GLN A 16 -5.56 -27.85 17.78
N THR A 17 -5.45 -27.79 19.11
CA THR A 17 -4.56 -26.84 19.78
C THR A 17 -3.13 -27.38 19.83
N SER A 18 -2.14 -26.48 19.77
CA SER A 18 -0.72 -26.86 19.84
C SER A 18 -0.40 -27.45 21.21
N SER A 19 0.38 -28.55 21.23
CA SER A 19 0.86 -29.17 22.46
C SER A 19 1.62 -28.17 23.34
N PRO A 20 1.36 -28.13 24.67
CA PRO A 20 2.12 -27.27 25.56
C PRO A 20 3.59 -27.71 25.53
N SER A 21 4.44 -26.74 25.22
CA SER A 21 5.88 -26.93 25.30
C SER A 21 6.28 -27.18 26.75
N PRO A 22 7.36 -27.94 27.01
CA PRO A 22 7.93 -28.04 28.34
C PRO A 22 8.14 -26.65 28.93
N VAL A 23 7.95 -26.51 30.25
CA VAL A 23 8.06 -25.22 30.95
C VAL A 23 9.41 -24.57 30.64
N GLY A 24 9.38 -23.34 30.11
CA GLY A 24 10.58 -22.59 29.74
C GLY A 24 11.02 -22.69 28.27
N PHE A 25 10.38 -23.53 27.45
CA PHE A 25 10.73 -23.67 26.03
C PHE A 25 10.03 -22.61 25.14
N GLN A 26 10.79 -21.93 24.28
CA GLN A 26 10.26 -20.96 23.33
C GLN A 26 9.79 -21.64 22.03
N SER A 27 8.53 -22.04 21.97
CA SER A 27 7.94 -22.72 20.79
C SER A 27 7.55 -21.82 19.62
N GLY A 28 7.80 -20.51 19.69
CA GLY A 28 7.42 -19.57 18.63
C GLY A 28 5.91 -19.35 18.46
N ALA A 29 5.06 -20.01 19.27
CA ALA A 29 3.60 -19.89 19.22
C ALA A 29 3.11 -18.44 19.34
N LYS A 30 3.85 -17.57 20.04
CA LYS A 30 3.55 -16.14 20.13
C LYS A 30 3.63 -15.44 18.77
N VAL A 31 4.59 -15.81 17.93
CA VAL A 31 4.76 -15.25 16.59
C VAL A 31 3.65 -15.76 15.68
N LEU A 32 3.38 -17.07 15.71
CA LEU A 32 2.34 -17.71 14.88
C LEU A 32 0.92 -17.22 15.21
N ARG A 33 0.64 -16.91 16.48
CA ARG A 33 -0.67 -16.36 16.90
C ARG A 33 -0.87 -14.91 16.49
N ARG A 34 0.17 -14.18 16.09
CA ARG A 34 0.02 -12.79 15.64
C ARG A 34 -0.72 -12.79 14.30
N LYS A 35 -1.79 -12.03 14.23
CA LYS A 35 -2.48 -11.77 12.96
C LYS A 35 -1.54 -10.95 12.07
N LEU A 36 -1.41 -11.36 10.81
CA LEU A 36 -0.61 -10.64 9.84
C LEU A 36 -1.22 -9.25 9.58
N ALA A 37 -0.37 -8.23 9.57
CA ALA A 37 -0.78 -6.83 9.33
C ALA A 37 -0.46 -6.36 7.89
N GLY A 38 0.08 -7.24 7.04
CA GLY A 38 0.58 -6.90 5.71
C GLY A 38 -0.45 -6.15 4.85
N ASP A 39 -1.67 -6.68 4.75
CA ASP A 39 -2.75 -6.04 3.97
C ASP A 39 -3.11 -4.64 4.47
N LYS A 40 -3.11 -4.45 5.79
CA LYS A 40 -3.41 -3.15 6.41
C LYS A 40 -2.31 -2.14 6.12
N ILE A 41 -1.06 -2.57 6.18
CA ILE A 41 0.11 -1.73 5.91
C ILE A 41 0.18 -1.39 4.42
N SER A 42 -0.06 -2.38 3.55
CA SER A 42 -0.04 -2.18 2.10
C SER A 42 -1.11 -1.21 1.62
N ARG A 43 -2.29 -1.20 2.26
CA ARG A 43 -3.42 -0.31 1.93
C ARG A 43 -3.43 0.98 2.75
N TYR A 44 -2.28 1.38 3.30
CA TYR A 44 -2.20 2.57 4.16
C TYR A 44 -2.61 3.85 3.42
N TYR A 45 -2.18 4.00 2.16
CA TYR A 45 -2.63 5.09 1.30
C TYR A 45 -3.79 4.62 0.40
N PRO A 46 -4.90 5.38 0.33
CA PRO A 46 -5.97 5.05 -0.60
C PRO A 46 -5.53 5.29 -2.04
N GLU A 47 -5.90 4.37 -2.92
CA GLU A 47 -5.69 4.54 -4.36
C GLU A 47 -6.58 5.67 -4.90
N PRO A 48 -6.05 6.56 -5.77
CA PRO A 48 -6.86 7.61 -6.38
C PRO A 48 -7.94 7.01 -7.29
N ILE A 49 -9.09 7.67 -7.37
CA ILE A 49 -10.21 7.24 -8.22
C ILE A 49 -9.98 7.54 -9.71
N GLU A 50 -9.11 8.51 -10.03
CA GLU A 50 -8.89 8.99 -11.41
C GLU A 50 -8.52 7.88 -12.41
N PRO A 51 -7.60 6.94 -12.11
CA PRO A 51 -7.27 5.86 -13.03
C PRO A 51 -8.45 4.93 -13.31
N HIS A 52 -9.35 4.76 -12.34
CA HIS A 52 -10.55 3.93 -12.50
C HIS A 52 -11.58 4.63 -13.38
N VAL A 53 -11.83 5.91 -13.16
CA VAL A 53 -12.78 6.72 -13.96
C VAL A 53 -12.31 6.82 -15.41
N ARG A 54 -11.00 7.02 -15.64
CA ARG A 54 -10.42 7.11 -16.99
C ARG A 54 -10.57 5.84 -17.84
N LYS A 55 -10.76 4.68 -17.22
CA LYS A 55 -11.05 3.44 -17.97
C LYS A 55 -12.42 3.51 -18.66
N PHE A 56 -13.39 4.18 -18.06
CA PHE A 56 -14.75 4.32 -18.58
C PHE A 56 -14.94 5.63 -19.36
N PHE A 57 -14.29 6.71 -18.91
CA PHE A 57 -14.35 8.03 -19.51
C PHE A 57 -12.93 8.52 -19.83
N PRO A 58 -12.38 8.20 -21.02
CA PRO A 58 -11.00 8.53 -21.37
C PRO A 58 -10.67 10.03 -21.28
N ASP A 59 -11.66 10.89 -21.56
CA ASP A 59 -11.51 12.35 -21.54
C ASP A 59 -11.68 12.97 -20.15
N TYR A 60 -11.89 12.15 -19.11
CA TYR A 60 -12.04 12.64 -17.74
C TYR A 60 -10.78 13.37 -17.27
N GLN A 61 -10.97 14.62 -16.84
CA GLN A 61 -9.95 15.47 -16.25
C GLN A 61 -10.42 16.00 -14.90
N THR A 62 -9.51 16.02 -13.94
CA THR A 62 -9.74 16.67 -12.65
C THR A 62 -9.66 18.19 -12.81
N VAL A 63 -10.41 18.94 -12.00
CA VAL A 63 -10.42 20.41 -11.99
C VAL A 63 -8.99 21.00 -11.93
N GLU A 64 -8.10 20.40 -11.14
CA GLU A 64 -6.70 20.81 -11.04
C GLU A 64 -5.93 20.62 -12.34
N GLN A 65 -6.18 19.52 -13.06
CA GLN A 65 -5.55 19.20 -14.34
C GLN A 65 -6.00 20.19 -15.41
N THR A 66 -7.30 20.48 -15.49
CA THR A 66 -7.85 21.47 -16.40
C THR A 66 -7.27 22.86 -16.12
N ARG A 67 -7.24 23.29 -14.85
CA ARG A 67 -6.63 24.56 -14.43
C ARG A 67 -5.14 24.63 -14.82
N ARG A 68 -4.40 23.53 -14.63
CA ARG A 68 -2.99 23.42 -15.02
C ARG A 68 -2.82 23.59 -16.53
N LEU A 69 -3.64 22.93 -17.35
CA LEU A 69 -3.60 23.03 -18.81
C LEU A 69 -3.92 24.44 -19.30
N THR A 70 -4.97 25.07 -18.76
CA THR A 70 -5.35 26.45 -19.10
C THR A 70 -4.23 27.44 -18.75
N LYS A 71 -3.64 27.34 -17.55
CA LYS A 71 -2.52 28.18 -17.13
C LYS A 71 -1.31 28.01 -18.05
N LEU A 72 -1.01 26.77 -18.42
CA LEU A 72 0.11 26.45 -19.29
C LEU A 72 -0.10 26.98 -20.72
N ALA A 73 -1.32 26.92 -21.25
CA ALA A 73 -1.68 27.56 -22.52
C ALA A 73 -1.47 29.08 -22.47
N GLN A 74 -1.92 29.75 -21.40
CA GLN A 74 -1.72 31.20 -21.20
C GLN A 74 -0.23 31.58 -21.13
N LEU A 75 0.60 30.78 -20.45
CA LEU A 75 2.04 31.02 -20.36
C LEU A 75 2.74 30.86 -21.72
N ARG A 76 2.37 29.83 -22.49
CA ARG A 76 2.91 29.60 -23.83
C ARG A 76 2.57 30.73 -24.79
N ARG A 77 1.33 31.26 -24.75
CA ARG A 77 0.93 32.44 -25.53
C ARG A 77 1.80 33.67 -25.25
N ARG A 78 2.29 33.81 -24.02
CA ARG A 78 3.17 34.92 -23.60
C ARG A 78 4.67 34.64 -23.83
N GLY A 79 5.04 33.49 -24.39
CA GLY A 79 6.44 33.06 -24.50
C GLY A 79 7.11 32.74 -23.15
N LYS A 80 6.33 32.66 -22.06
CA LYS A 80 6.79 32.35 -20.69
C LYS A 80 6.55 30.89 -20.30
N GLY A 81 6.28 30.04 -21.29
CA GLY A 81 6.17 28.60 -21.09
C GLY A 81 7.52 27.99 -20.70
N PRO A 82 7.52 26.84 -20.01
CA PRO A 82 8.75 26.11 -19.75
C PRO A 82 9.42 25.74 -21.10
N PRO A 83 10.75 25.94 -21.23
CA PRO A 83 11.47 25.63 -22.46
C PRO A 83 11.55 24.12 -22.68
N PRO A 84 11.76 23.65 -23.92
CA PRO A 84 12.00 22.24 -24.18
C PRO A 84 13.22 21.74 -23.40
N LYS A 85 13.19 20.45 -23.01
CA LYS A 85 14.27 19.81 -22.26
C LYS A 85 15.60 20.03 -22.99
N GLY A 86 16.63 20.44 -22.26
CA GLY A 86 17.96 20.72 -22.83
C GLY A 86 18.14 22.12 -23.43
N SER A 87 17.09 22.91 -23.66
CA SER A 87 17.17 24.28 -24.19
C SER A 87 17.11 25.38 -23.12
N GLY A 88 17.40 25.02 -21.87
CA GLY A 88 17.43 25.96 -20.75
C GLY A 88 18.49 27.05 -20.95
N LYS A 89 18.44 28.12 -20.15
CA LYS A 89 19.34 29.28 -20.29
C LYS A 89 20.84 28.93 -20.38
N ARG A 90 21.28 27.85 -19.70
CA ARG A 90 22.68 27.38 -19.72
C ARG A 90 23.09 26.70 -21.03
N SER A 91 22.14 26.17 -21.81
CA SER A 91 22.43 25.53 -23.11
C SER A 91 22.99 26.50 -24.15
N LYS A 92 22.61 27.79 -24.04
CA LYS A 92 23.06 28.86 -24.93
C LYS A 92 24.38 29.52 -24.50
N LYS A 93 25.00 29.05 -23.41
CA LYS A 93 26.27 29.59 -22.87
C LYS A 93 27.50 28.78 -23.29
N LYS A 94 27.35 27.87 -24.26
CA LYS A 94 28.46 27.17 -24.91
C LYS A 94 28.77 27.84 -26.23
#